data_AF-A0A366FGQ5-F1
#
_entry.id   AF-A0A366FGQ5-F1
#
_cell.length_a   1.000
_cell.length_b   1.000
_cell.length_c   1.000
_cell.angle_alpha   90.00
_cell.angle_beta   90.00
_cell.angle_gamma   90.00
#
_symmetry.space_group_name_H-M   'P 1'
#
loop_
_entity.id
_entity.type
_entity.pdbx_description
1 polymer ?
#
loop_
_entity_poly.entity_id
_entity_poly.type
_entity_poly.pdbx_seq_one_letter_code
_entity_poly.pdbx_strand_id
1 'polypeptide(L)'
;MFRQQRFGDVNNTQSLVESNSSGQIFDRCQELSAIAGRLDEIDAQHGDSETPPPEFDELCLRRRQLVREIVDAPAPTIRESVLKTTVISSLLSDGELRLGLTRSCAADCERALGYEGEGDQGLEALEPLLWTACQRVREELAAAPADDEAVRESWLAQLREAILAIAGHQAETSLGLKAKGEIFHELWRVADETEALGALQMSYLSDFRALASARLSDEPLRQRRP
;
A
#
# COMPACT_ATOMS: atom_id res chain seq x y z
N MET A 1 -0.96 20.73 -21.03
CA MET A 1 -2.08 19.76 -20.98
C MET A 1 -1.86 18.88 -19.75
N PHE A 2 -2.14 19.41 -18.56
CA PHE A 2 -2.02 18.67 -17.31
C PHE A 2 -3.37 17.99 -17.07
N ARG A 3 -3.39 16.66 -17.06
CA ARG A 3 -4.59 15.88 -16.79
C ARG A 3 -4.32 15.05 -15.54
N GLN A 4 -4.40 15.70 -14.37
CA GLN A 4 -4.58 15.00 -13.10
C GLN A 4 -6.10 14.83 -12.90
N GLN A 5 -6.63 13.67 -13.23
CA GLN A 5 -7.93 13.19 -12.74
C GLN A 5 -7.62 12.23 -11.59
N ARG A 6 -8.35 12.13 -10.47
CA ARG A 6 -9.41 12.91 -9.79
C ARG A 6 -9.48 12.26 -8.39
N PHE A 7 -9.34 13.02 -7.31
CA PHE A 7 -9.52 12.59 -5.90
C PHE A 7 -10.98 12.24 -5.52
N GLY A 8 -11.75 11.65 -6.44
CA GLY A 8 -13.18 11.36 -6.23
C GLY A 8 -13.46 10.35 -5.11
N ASP A 9 -12.51 9.46 -4.80
CA ASP A 9 -12.73 8.34 -3.87
C ASP A 9 -12.31 8.62 -2.42
N VAL A 10 -11.61 9.72 -2.14
CA VAL A 10 -11.28 10.11 -0.76
C VAL A 10 -12.54 10.57 -0.01
N ASN A 11 -13.46 11.25 -0.69
CA ASN A 11 -14.72 11.72 -0.10
C ASN A 11 -15.66 10.58 0.32
N ASN A 12 -15.66 9.44 -0.40
CA ASN A 12 -16.49 8.29 -0.03
C ASN A 12 -15.89 7.49 1.14
N THR A 13 -14.59 7.66 1.39
CA THR A 13 -13.85 7.00 2.48
C THR A 13 -13.91 7.79 3.79
N GLN A 14 -14.12 9.11 3.71
CA GLN A 14 -14.33 9.99 4.88
C GLN A 14 -15.50 9.52 5.75
N SER A 15 -16.61 9.09 5.15
CA SER A 15 -17.80 8.62 5.88
C SER A 15 -17.53 7.44 6.83
N LEU A 16 -16.49 6.63 6.62
CA LEU A 16 -16.17 5.49 7.49
C LEU A 16 -15.23 5.86 8.65
N VAL A 17 -14.53 7.00 8.55
CA VAL A 17 -13.38 7.37 9.40
C VAL A 17 -13.64 8.64 10.23
N GLU A 18 -14.62 9.45 9.83
CA GLU A 18 -14.94 10.76 10.43
C GLU A 18 -15.43 10.71 11.89
N SER A 19 -15.95 9.58 12.36
CA SER A 19 -16.66 9.59 13.65
C SER A 19 -15.78 9.42 14.89
N ASN A 20 -14.48 9.10 14.79
CA ASN A 20 -13.59 8.93 15.98
C ASN A 20 -12.06 8.91 15.71
N SER A 21 -11.57 9.30 14.53
CA SER A 21 -10.12 9.27 14.26
C SER A 21 -9.44 10.59 14.64
N SER A 22 -8.82 10.63 15.81
CA SER A 22 -7.80 11.62 16.15
C SER A 22 -6.43 10.97 16.03
N GLY A 23 -5.50 11.57 15.29
CA GLY A 23 -4.18 10.97 15.09
C GLY A 23 -3.34 11.66 14.02
N GLN A 24 -2.03 11.46 14.10
CA GLN A 24 -1.05 12.16 13.27
C GLN A 24 -1.20 11.85 11.76
N ILE A 25 -1.70 10.65 11.43
CA ILE A 25 -2.00 10.27 10.04
C ILE A 25 -3.24 11.01 9.55
N PHE A 26 -4.28 11.11 10.38
CA PHE A 26 -5.51 11.81 10.04
C PHE A 26 -5.27 13.30 9.76
N ASP A 27 -4.51 13.98 10.61
CA ASP A 27 -4.16 15.39 10.42
C ASP A 27 -3.44 15.62 9.09
N ARG A 28 -2.49 14.73 8.74
CA ARG A 28 -1.78 14.79 7.46
C ARG A 28 -2.67 14.49 6.26
N CYS A 29 -3.65 13.60 6.41
CA CYS A 29 -4.63 13.31 5.37
C CYS A 29 -5.56 14.50 5.11
N GLN A 30 -5.93 15.25 6.16
CA GLN A 30 -6.67 16.50 6.00
C GLN A 30 -5.83 17.55 5.27
N GLU A 31 -4.56 17.71 5.65
CA GLU A 31 -3.66 18.65 4.98
C GLU A 31 -3.44 18.27 3.50
N LEU A 32 -3.27 16.98 3.22
CA LEU A 32 -3.16 16.47 1.84
C LEU A 32 -4.41 16.77 1.02
N SER A 33 -5.60 16.56 1.59
CA SER A 33 -6.88 16.87 0.95
C SER A 33 -7.04 18.38 0.70
N ALA A 34 -6.64 19.22 1.66
CA ALA A 34 -6.70 20.67 1.52
C ALA A 34 -5.77 21.18 0.41
N ILE A 35 -4.56 20.63 0.31
CA ILE A 35 -3.61 20.96 -0.75
C ILE A 35 -4.13 20.49 -2.11
N ALA A 36 -4.70 19.29 -2.19
CA ALA A 36 -5.32 18.80 -3.43
C ALA A 36 -6.44 19.75 -3.91
N GLY A 37 -7.35 20.13 -3.02
CA GLY A 37 -8.40 21.11 -3.34
C GLY A 37 -7.84 22.45 -3.81
N ARG A 38 -6.77 22.94 -3.18
CA ARG A 38 -6.13 24.20 -3.58
C ARG A 38 -5.44 24.10 -4.95
N LEU A 39 -4.80 22.98 -5.24
CA LEU A 39 -4.20 22.72 -6.56
C LEU A 39 -5.28 22.65 -7.65
N ASP A 40 -6.42 22.01 -7.37
CA ASP A 40 -7.57 21.95 -8.28
C ASP A 40 -8.16 23.35 -8.55
N GLU A 41 -8.25 24.20 -7.53
CA GLU A 41 -8.66 25.61 -7.69
C GLU A 41 -7.69 26.40 -8.57
N ILE A 42 -6.38 26.21 -8.38
CA ILE A 42 -5.35 26.87 -9.20
C ILE A 42 -5.45 26.39 -10.66
N ASP A 43 -5.58 25.08 -10.89
CA ASP A 43 -5.72 24.54 -12.25
C ASP A 43 -7.00 25.06 -12.93
N ALA A 44 -8.11 25.15 -12.19
CA ALA A 44 -9.35 25.72 -12.72
C ALA A 44 -9.25 27.21 -13.08
N GLN A 45 -8.44 27.98 -12.34
CA GLN A 45 -8.27 29.43 -12.54
C GLN A 45 -7.17 29.78 -13.54
N HIS A 46 -6.15 28.92 -13.65
CA HIS A 46 -4.88 29.23 -14.33
C HIS A 46 -4.40 28.12 -15.29
N GLY A 47 -5.17 27.06 -15.53
CA GLY A 47 -4.76 25.88 -16.31
C GLY A 47 -4.37 26.17 -17.77
N ASP A 48 -4.85 27.27 -18.33
CA ASP A 48 -4.48 27.76 -19.68
C ASP A 48 -3.38 28.84 -19.66
N SER A 49 -2.92 29.27 -18.48
CA SER A 49 -1.88 30.30 -18.36
C SER A 49 -0.48 29.69 -18.56
N GLU A 50 0.40 30.44 -19.22
CA GLU A 50 1.80 30.00 -19.42
C GLU A 50 2.63 30.01 -18.13
N THR A 51 2.15 30.67 -17.08
CA THR A 51 2.89 30.79 -15.81
C THR A 51 1.93 30.58 -14.64
N PRO A 52 1.97 29.42 -13.96
CA PRO A 52 1.18 29.18 -12.77
C PRO A 52 1.59 30.15 -11.65
N PRO A 53 0.70 30.40 -10.68
CA PRO A 53 1.03 31.26 -9.56
C PRO A 53 2.15 30.65 -8.71
N PRO A 54 3.01 31.46 -8.04
CA PRO A 54 4.12 30.95 -7.24
C PRO A 54 3.74 29.93 -6.16
N GLU A 55 2.52 30.02 -5.63
CA GLU A 55 1.98 29.06 -4.65
C GLU A 55 1.83 27.65 -5.20
N PHE A 56 1.72 27.46 -6.53
CA PHE A 56 1.55 26.15 -7.15
C PHE A 56 2.75 25.22 -6.87
N ASP A 57 3.97 25.73 -7.06
CA ASP A 57 5.19 24.95 -6.85
C ASP A 57 5.39 24.63 -5.36
N GLU A 58 5.07 25.57 -4.47
CA GLU A 58 5.11 25.38 -3.02
C GLU A 58 4.13 24.29 -2.57
N LEU A 59 2.90 24.32 -3.07
CA LEU A 59 1.88 23.31 -2.80
C LEU A 59 2.28 21.94 -3.35
N CYS A 60 2.85 21.87 -4.55
CA CYS A 60 3.36 20.61 -5.13
C CYS A 60 4.53 20.05 -4.32
N LEU A 61 5.41 20.91 -3.79
CA LEU A 61 6.49 20.50 -2.90
C LEU A 61 5.94 19.98 -1.57
N ARG A 62 5.01 20.71 -0.95
CA ARG A 62 4.39 20.32 0.33
C ARG A 62 3.61 19.02 0.20
N ARG A 63 2.86 18.83 -0.89
CA ARG A 63 2.16 17.57 -1.22
C ARG A 63 3.12 16.39 -1.23
N ARG A 64 4.24 16.49 -1.96
CA ARG A 64 5.27 15.43 -2.01
C ARG A 64 5.90 15.15 -0.65
N GLN A 65 6.10 16.19 0.16
CA GLN A 65 6.59 16.02 1.53
C GLN A 65 5.57 15.28 2.40
N LEU A 66 4.30 15.68 2.37
CA LEU A 66 3.23 15.05 3.13
C LEU A 66 3.04 13.57 2.79
N VAL A 67 3.13 13.23 1.51
CA VAL A 67 3.09 11.84 1.05
C VAL A 67 4.14 10.99 1.77
N ARG A 68 5.39 11.48 1.86
CA ARG A 68 6.45 10.78 2.62
C ARG A 68 6.15 10.74 4.10
N GLU A 69 5.71 11.85 4.67
CA GLU A 69 5.36 11.92 6.09
C GLU A 69 4.23 10.93 6.47
N ILE A 70 3.26 10.68 5.58
CA ILE A 70 2.19 9.69 5.79
C ILE A 70 2.74 8.26 5.72
N VAL A 71 3.58 7.96 4.72
CA VAL A 71 4.20 6.63 4.56
C VAL A 71 5.04 6.27 5.79
N ASP A 72 5.78 7.25 6.33
CA ASP A 72 6.70 7.05 7.45
C ASP A 72 6.03 7.21 8.82
N ALA A 73 4.85 7.80 8.91
CA ALA A 73 4.14 7.99 10.17
C ALA A 73 3.73 6.64 10.78
N PRO A 74 3.96 6.41 12.08
CA PRO A 74 3.50 5.20 12.74
C PRO A 74 1.97 5.18 12.79
N ALA A 75 1.38 4.01 12.57
CA ALA A 75 -0.05 3.76 12.77
C ALA A 75 -0.28 2.87 14.00
N PRO A 76 -0.45 3.45 15.21
CA PRO A 76 -0.57 2.67 16.44
C PRO A 76 -1.90 1.92 16.55
N THR A 77 -2.96 2.40 15.91
CA THR A 77 -4.28 1.74 15.91
C THR A 77 -4.60 1.07 14.57
N ILE A 78 -5.49 0.07 14.61
CA ILE A 78 -6.03 -0.55 13.38
C ILE A 78 -6.75 0.47 12.48
N ARG A 79 -7.45 1.46 13.07
CA ARG A 79 -8.13 2.52 12.31
C ARG A 79 -7.14 3.40 11.56
N GLU A 80 -6.05 3.81 12.22
CA GLU A 80 -4.98 4.57 11.57
C GLU A 80 -4.25 3.74 10.51
N SER A 81 -4.08 2.43 10.74
CA SER A 81 -3.45 1.54 9.77
C SER A 81 -4.31 1.42 8.51
N VAL A 82 -5.63 1.25 8.66
CA VAL A 82 -6.59 1.25 7.54
C VAL A 82 -6.59 2.59 6.79
N LEU A 83 -6.57 3.71 7.50
CA LEU A 83 -6.48 5.03 6.88
C LEU A 83 -5.18 5.18 6.08
N LYS A 84 -4.04 4.84 6.70
CA LYS A 84 -2.71 4.90 6.08
C LYS A 84 -2.65 4.04 4.81
N THR A 85 -3.05 2.78 4.87
CA THR A 85 -3.03 1.90 3.70
C THR A 85 -3.99 2.35 2.62
N THR A 86 -5.14 2.93 2.98
CA THR A 86 -6.08 3.47 1.98
C THR A 86 -5.48 4.66 1.23
N VAL A 87 -4.85 5.59 1.94
CA VAL A 87 -4.18 6.73 1.31
C VAL A 87 -3.01 6.28 0.47
N ILE A 88 -2.19 5.34 0.97
CA ILE A 88 -1.10 4.74 0.19
C ILE A 88 -1.62 4.09 -1.10
N SER A 89 -2.68 3.30 -1.04
CA SER A 89 -3.28 2.67 -2.23
C SER A 89 -3.77 3.70 -3.25
N SER A 90 -4.38 4.80 -2.79
CA SER A 90 -4.79 5.91 -3.68
C SER A 90 -3.58 6.52 -4.39
N LEU A 91 -2.56 6.89 -3.62
CA LEU A 91 -1.35 7.51 -4.14
C LEU A 91 -0.57 6.59 -5.11
N LEU A 92 -0.58 5.28 -4.87
CA LEU A 92 -0.03 4.28 -5.79
C LEU A 92 -0.83 4.22 -7.09
N SER A 93 -2.17 4.25 -7.00
CA SER A 93 -3.07 4.20 -8.16
C SER A 93 -2.96 5.46 -9.03
N ASP A 94 -2.73 6.60 -8.40
CA ASP A 94 -2.54 7.90 -9.07
C ASP A 94 -1.11 8.08 -9.62
N GLY A 95 -0.20 7.13 -9.34
CA GLY A 95 1.21 7.20 -9.76
C GLY A 95 2.07 8.19 -8.98
N GLU A 96 1.57 8.70 -7.86
CA GLU A 96 2.27 9.67 -6.99
C GLU A 96 3.26 9.00 -6.05
N LEU A 97 2.97 7.73 -5.71
CA LEU A 97 3.89 6.82 -5.07
C LEU A 97 4.25 5.72 -6.05
N ARG A 98 5.53 5.37 -6.10
CA ARG A 98 5.98 4.11 -6.71
C ARG A 98 6.01 2.97 -5.72
N LEU A 99 6.40 3.29 -4.49
CA LEU A 99 6.48 2.37 -3.37
C LEU A 99 5.77 2.98 -2.17
N GLY A 100 4.79 2.26 -1.64
CA GLY A 100 4.12 2.61 -0.40
C GLY A 100 4.27 1.57 0.70
N LEU A 101 4.46 0.31 0.34
CA LEU A 101 4.61 -0.81 1.28
C LEU A 101 6.03 -0.85 1.85
N THR A 102 6.33 0.05 2.79
CA THR A 102 7.58 0.01 3.56
C THR A 102 7.53 -1.06 4.64
N ARG A 103 8.69 -1.44 5.20
CA ARG A 103 8.75 -2.36 6.36
C ARG A 103 7.96 -1.84 7.55
N SER A 104 7.95 -0.52 7.76
CA SER A 104 7.14 0.08 8.81
C SER A 104 5.66 -0.07 8.52
N CYS A 105 5.23 0.12 7.27
CA CYS A 105 3.83 -0.08 6.87
C CYS A 105 3.40 -1.54 7.09
N ALA A 106 4.20 -2.52 6.66
CA ALA A 106 3.90 -3.93 6.88
C ALA A 106 3.81 -4.28 8.38
N ALA A 107 4.76 -3.79 9.19
CA ALA A 107 4.75 -4.00 10.64
C ALA A 107 3.52 -3.37 11.33
N ASP A 108 3.05 -2.20 10.86
CA ASP A 108 1.83 -1.58 11.35
C ASP A 108 0.60 -2.45 11.02
N CYS A 109 0.54 -2.99 9.79
CA CYS A 109 -0.54 -3.88 9.34
C CYS A 109 -0.59 -5.18 10.16
N GLU A 110 0.56 -5.82 10.37
CA GLU A 110 0.69 -7.04 11.18
C GLU A 110 0.24 -6.81 12.63
N ARG A 111 0.66 -5.69 13.22
CA ARG A 111 0.26 -5.29 14.57
C ARG A 111 -1.24 -5.05 14.67
N ALA A 112 -1.81 -4.38 13.67
CA ALA A 112 -3.24 -4.09 13.61
C ALA A 112 -4.10 -5.37 13.55
N LEU A 113 -3.66 -6.38 12.81
CA LEU A 113 -4.36 -7.66 12.69
C LEU A 113 -4.14 -8.60 13.89
N GLY A 114 -3.30 -8.24 14.86
CA GLY A 114 -3.06 -9.02 16.07
C GLY A 114 -2.59 -10.43 15.73
N TYR A 115 -1.39 -10.53 15.17
CA TYR A 115 -0.79 -11.79 14.76
C TYR A 115 -0.69 -12.79 15.93
N GLU A 116 -1.41 -13.91 15.81
CA GLU A 116 -1.38 -15.06 16.70
C GLU A 116 -1.13 -16.31 15.83
N GLY A 117 0.10 -16.81 15.71
CA GLY A 117 0.33 -18.08 14.99
C GLY A 117 1.73 -18.33 14.43
N GLU A 118 2.11 -19.60 14.32
CA GLU A 118 3.48 -20.07 14.09
C GLU A 118 3.83 -20.28 12.59
N GLY A 119 4.79 -19.49 12.11
CA GLY A 119 5.73 -19.81 11.02
C GLY A 119 5.20 -20.42 9.70
N ASP A 120 6.12 -21.00 8.95
CA ASP A 120 5.88 -21.59 7.61
C ASP A 120 4.88 -22.76 7.63
N GLN A 121 4.89 -23.58 8.68
CA GLN A 121 3.96 -24.71 8.82
C GLN A 121 2.50 -24.25 8.95
N GLY A 122 2.26 -23.12 9.64
CA GLY A 122 0.93 -22.53 9.73
C GLY A 122 0.47 -21.98 8.39
N LEU A 123 1.37 -21.36 7.62
CA LEU A 123 1.08 -20.87 6.29
C LEU A 123 0.78 -22.00 5.30
N GLU A 124 1.56 -23.07 5.31
CA GLU A 124 1.31 -24.25 4.46
C GLU A 124 -0.06 -24.89 4.76
N ALA A 125 -0.44 -24.97 6.04
CA ALA A 125 -1.71 -25.57 6.45
C ALA A 125 -2.92 -24.68 6.12
N LEU A 126 -2.81 -23.36 6.31
CA LEU A 126 -3.94 -22.43 6.19
C LEU A 126 -4.08 -21.83 4.79
N GLU A 127 -2.97 -21.61 4.08
CA GLU A 127 -2.96 -21.01 2.73
C GLU A 127 -2.01 -21.78 1.78
N PRO A 128 -2.30 -23.07 1.50
CA PRO A 128 -1.37 -23.96 0.76
C PRO A 128 -1.02 -23.46 -0.64
N LEU A 129 -1.94 -22.78 -1.32
CA LEU A 129 -1.71 -22.21 -2.65
C LEU A 129 -0.77 -21.00 -2.57
N LEU A 130 -0.97 -20.11 -1.60
CA LEU A 130 -0.07 -18.98 -1.37
C LEU A 130 1.31 -19.46 -0.96
N TRP A 131 1.38 -20.44 -0.06
CA TRP A 131 2.62 -21.09 0.33
C TRP A 131 3.41 -21.58 -0.88
N THR A 132 2.76 -22.35 -1.76
CA THR A 132 3.38 -22.89 -2.97
C THR A 132 3.90 -21.77 -3.88
N ALA A 133 3.13 -20.69 -4.06
CA ALA A 133 3.56 -19.55 -4.86
C ALA A 133 4.76 -18.80 -4.24
N CYS A 134 4.77 -18.61 -2.92
CA CYS A 134 5.89 -18.02 -2.19
C CYS A 134 7.16 -18.89 -2.31
N GLN A 135 7.03 -20.21 -2.20
CA GLN A 135 8.15 -21.13 -2.39
C GLN A 135 8.73 -21.02 -3.80
N ARG A 136 7.88 -20.99 -4.83
CA ARG A 136 8.33 -20.80 -6.21
C ARG A 136 9.16 -19.52 -6.38
N VAL A 137 8.72 -18.39 -5.82
CA VAL A 137 9.51 -17.15 -5.88
C VAL A 137 10.87 -17.29 -5.18
N ARG A 138 10.90 -17.92 -4.00
CA ARG A 138 12.16 -18.15 -3.25
C ARG A 138 13.12 -19.07 -4.00
N GLU A 139 12.61 -20.12 -4.64
CA GLU A 139 13.39 -21.01 -5.50
C GLU A 139 13.98 -20.27 -6.70
N GLU A 140 13.18 -19.45 -7.40
CA GLU A 140 13.65 -18.63 -8.51
C GLU A 140 14.71 -17.61 -8.07
N LEU A 141 14.55 -16.99 -6.91
CA LEU A 141 15.54 -16.08 -6.34
C LEU A 141 16.84 -16.81 -5.95
N ALA A 142 16.75 -18.01 -5.41
CA ALA A 142 17.92 -18.83 -5.08
C ALA A 142 18.66 -19.32 -6.34
N ALA A 143 17.94 -19.53 -7.43
CA ALA A 143 18.47 -19.91 -8.74
C ALA A 143 18.92 -18.71 -9.59
N ALA A 144 18.95 -17.49 -9.02
CA ALA A 144 19.29 -16.28 -9.76
C ALA A 144 20.65 -16.42 -10.50
N PRO A 145 20.69 -16.13 -11.81
CA PRO A 145 21.90 -16.31 -12.62
C PRO A 145 23.02 -15.36 -12.16
N ALA A 146 24.23 -15.90 -12.05
CA ALA A 146 25.41 -15.16 -11.58
C ALA A 146 26.10 -14.31 -12.67
N ASP A 147 25.91 -14.65 -13.96
CA ASP A 147 26.36 -13.89 -15.13
C ASP A 147 25.62 -14.36 -16.39
N ASP A 148 25.67 -13.54 -17.45
CA ASP A 148 25.13 -13.70 -18.82
C ASP A 148 23.77 -13.02 -19.11
N GLU A 149 23.75 -12.08 -20.07
CA GLU A 149 22.61 -11.20 -20.37
C GLU A 149 21.39 -11.94 -20.92
N ALA A 150 21.58 -13.00 -21.70
CA ALA A 150 20.49 -13.78 -22.28
C ALA A 150 19.78 -14.69 -21.26
N VAL A 151 20.48 -15.11 -20.20
CA VAL A 151 19.91 -15.90 -19.08
C VAL A 151 19.07 -15.01 -18.15
N ARG A 152 19.35 -13.68 -18.12
CA ARG A 152 18.59 -12.72 -17.32
C ARG A 152 17.15 -12.53 -17.78
N GLU A 153 16.88 -12.48 -19.08
CA GLU A 153 15.51 -12.18 -19.57
C GLU A 153 14.52 -13.31 -19.28
N SER A 154 14.89 -14.57 -19.53
CA SER A 154 14.01 -15.71 -19.25
C SER A 154 13.76 -15.91 -17.76
N TRP A 155 14.79 -15.75 -16.93
CA TRP A 155 14.66 -15.81 -15.48
C TRP A 155 13.80 -14.66 -14.95
N LEU A 156 14.00 -13.43 -15.43
CA LEU A 156 13.15 -12.29 -15.06
C LEU A 156 11.68 -12.50 -15.44
N ALA A 157 11.40 -13.12 -16.59
CA ALA A 157 10.05 -13.47 -16.98
C ALA A 157 9.42 -14.51 -16.03
N GLN A 158 10.15 -15.57 -15.69
CA GLN A 158 9.70 -16.60 -14.75
C GLN A 158 9.46 -16.04 -13.34
N LEU A 159 10.38 -15.20 -12.87
CA LEU A 159 10.24 -14.50 -11.60
C LEU A 159 9.00 -13.60 -11.61
N ARG A 160 8.78 -12.82 -12.67
CA ARG A 160 7.57 -11.98 -12.81
C ARG A 160 6.28 -12.80 -12.77
N GLU A 161 6.21 -13.92 -13.47
CA GLU A 161 5.05 -14.82 -13.42
C GLU A 161 4.80 -15.35 -12.01
N ALA A 162 5.86 -15.73 -11.31
CA ALA A 162 5.77 -16.22 -9.92
C ALA A 162 5.28 -15.12 -8.96
N ILE A 163 5.77 -13.87 -9.12
CA ILE A 163 5.29 -12.71 -8.34
C ILE A 163 3.81 -12.44 -8.61
N LEU A 164 3.39 -12.47 -9.88
CA LEU A 164 2.00 -12.26 -10.27
C LEU A 164 1.07 -13.35 -9.72
N ALA A 165 1.55 -14.59 -9.60
CA ALA A 165 0.79 -15.66 -8.95
C ALA A 165 0.51 -15.36 -7.47
N ILE A 166 1.47 -14.79 -6.74
CA ILE A 166 1.27 -14.32 -5.37
C ILE A 166 0.32 -13.13 -5.33
N ALA A 167 0.51 -12.16 -6.21
CA ALA A 167 -0.34 -10.97 -6.29
C ALA A 167 -1.80 -11.32 -6.64
N GLY A 168 -2.02 -12.34 -7.47
CA GLY A 168 -3.35 -12.82 -7.87
C GLY A 168 -4.04 -13.71 -6.84
N HIS A 169 -3.32 -14.23 -5.84
CA HIS A 169 -3.92 -14.93 -4.72
C HIS A 169 -4.54 -13.91 -3.74
N GLN A 170 -5.62 -14.23 -3.04
CA GLN A 170 -6.15 -13.39 -1.96
C GLN A 170 -5.71 -13.99 -0.63
N ALA A 171 -5.03 -13.22 0.22
CA ALA A 171 -4.69 -13.69 1.56
C ALA A 171 -5.94 -13.67 2.45
N GLU A 172 -6.30 -14.84 2.99
CA GLU A 172 -7.48 -15.02 3.85
C GLU A 172 -7.13 -14.93 5.34
N THR A 173 -5.84 -14.95 5.69
CA THR A 173 -5.35 -14.89 7.05
C THR A 173 -4.26 -13.83 7.23
N SER A 174 -3.98 -13.47 8.49
CA SER A 174 -2.84 -12.61 8.84
C SER A 174 -1.50 -13.25 8.49
N LEU A 175 -1.41 -14.59 8.47
CA LEU A 175 -0.23 -15.35 8.04
C LEU A 175 0.01 -15.19 6.53
N GLY A 176 -1.02 -15.32 5.71
CA GLY A 176 -0.88 -15.11 4.27
C GLY A 176 -0.51 -13.68 3.92
N LEU A 177 -1.14 -12.71 4.59
CA LEU A 177 -0.79 -11.30 4.40
C LEU A 177 0.69 -11.07 4.73
N LYS A 178 1.17 -11.59 5.86
CA LYS A 178 2.58 -11.51 6.26
C LYS A 178 3.49 -12.13 5.19
N ALA A 179 3.16 -13.32 4.68
CA ALA A 179 3.94 -13.99 3.65
C ALA A 179 4.11 -13.14 2.39
N LYS A 180 3.04 -12.46 1.95
CA LYS A 180 3.11 -11.51 0.84
C LYS A 180 4.06 -10.34 1.13
N GLY A 181 3.98 -9.79 2.34
CA GLY A 181 4.85 -8.69 2.78
C GLY A 181 6.33 -9.09 2.82
N GLU A 182 6.62 -10.31 3.29
CA GLU A 182 7.98 -10.87 3.29
C GLU A 182 8.53 -11.02 1.88
N ILE A 183 7.78 -11.67 0.99
CA ILE A 183 8.18 -11.83 -0.42
C ILE A 183 8.39 -10.47 -1.08
N PHE A 184 7.48 -9.52 -0.85
CA PHE A 184 7.63 -8.16 -1.36
C PHE A 184 8.97 -7.53 -0.95
N HIS A 185 9.36 -7.66 0.32
CA HIS A 185 10.61 -7.12 0.83
C HIS A 185 11.87 -7.89 0.41
N GLU A 186 11.77 -9.19 0.18
CA GLU A 186 12.83 -10.00 -0.44
C GLU A 186 13.09 -9.51 -1.88
N LEU A 187 12.02 -9.32 -2.65
CA LEU A 187 12.07 -8.89 -4.06
C LEU A 187 12.52 -7.45 -4.23
N TRP A 188 12.11 -6.54 -3.34
CA TRP A 188 12.50 -5.12 -3.40
C TRP A 188 14.02 -4.93 -3.48
N ARG A 189 14.81 -5.88 -2.98
CA ARG A 189 16.28 -5.83 -3.02
C ARG A 189 16.89 -6.26 -4.37
N VAL A 190 16.14 -6.99 -5.18
CA VAL A 190 16.65 -7.75 -6.34
C VAL A 190 16.01 -7.30 -7.64
N ALA A 191 14.72 -6.96 -7.60
CA ALA A 191 13.98 -6.51 -8.76
C ALA A 191 13.97 -4.98 -8.79
N ASP A 192 14.64 -4.41 -9.78
CA ASP A 192 14.37 -3.03 -10.20
C ASP A 192 12.88 -2.89 -10.51
N GLU A 193 12.27 -1.78 -10.12
CA GLU A 193 10.82 -1.51 -10.02
C GLU A 193 9.97 -2.14 -11.14
N THR A 194 9.56 -3.41 -11.00
CA THR A 194 8.74 -4.10 -12.01
C THR A 194 7.25 -3.87 -11.76
N GLU A 195 6.44 -3.88 -12.83
CA GLU A 195 4.97 -3.84 -12.73
C GLU A 195 4.42 -4.95 -11.82
N ALA A 196 5.06 -6.12 -11.80
CA ALA A 196 4.70 -7.24 -10.93
C ALA A 196 4.86 -6.89 -9.44
N LEU A 197 5.88 -6.11 -9.07
CA LEU A 197 6.07 -5.62 -7.71
C LEU A 197 4.98 -4.62 -7.33
N GLY A 198 4.58 -3.76 -8.28
CA GLY A 198 3.39 -2.90 -8.18
C GLY A 198 2.11 -3.69 -7.87
N ALA A 199 1.86 -4.76 -8.62
CA ALA A 199 0.73 -5.64 -8.40
C ALA A 199 0.76 -6.30 -7.01
N LEU A 200 1.93 -6.76 -6.56
CA LEU A 200 2.08 -7.40 -5.25
C LEU A 200 1.80 -6.44 -4.08
N GLN A 201 2.31 -5.19 -4.11
CA GLN A 201 1.96 -4.22 -3.05
C GLN A 201 0.48 -3.86 -3.05
N MET A 202 -0.15 -3.67 -4.21
CA MET A 202 -1.58 -3.36 -4.28
C MET A 202 -2.43 -4.53 -3.77
N SER A 203 -2.05 -5.76 -4.12
CA SER A 203 -2.64 -6.99 -3.59
C SER A 203 -2.54 -7.07 -2.07
N TYR A 204 -1.34 -6.84 -1.51
CA TYR A 204 -1.14 -6.79 -0.05
C TYR A 204 -2.05 -5.74 0.62
N LEU A 205 -2.08 -4.51 0.11
CA LEU A 205 -2.85 -3.42 0.72
C LEU A 205 -4.36 -3.68 0.65
N SER A 206 -4.83 -4.31 -0.42
CA SER A 206 -6.23 -4.75 -0.58
C SER A 206 -6.60 -5.82 0.46
N ASP A 207 -5.77 -6.86 0.58
CA ASP A 207 -6.02 -7.96 1.51
C ASP A 207 -5.99 -7.48 2.97
N PHE A 208 -5.03 -6.61 3.32
CA PHE A 208 -5.01 -5.98 4.63
C PHE A 208 -6.33 -5.26 4.93
N ARG A 209 -6.85 -4.47 3.97
CA ARG A 209 -8.11 -3.75 4.15
C ARG A 209 -9.28 -4.69 4.39
N ALA A 210 -9.34 -5.81 3.66
CA ALA A 210 -10.38 -6.83 3.85
C ALA A 210 -10.32 -7.45 5.26
N LEU A 211 -9.13 -7.92 5.67
CA LEU A 211 -8.90 -8.52 6.99
C LEU A 211 -9.16 -7.54 8.13
N ALA A 212 -8.70 -6.29 8.00
CA ALA A 212 -8.89 -5.27 9.01
C ALA A 212 -10.37 -4.86 9.13
N SER A 213 -11.11 -4.85 8.02
CA SER A 213 -12.55 -4.57 8.03
C SER A 213 -13.33 -5.67 8.76
N ALA A 214 -12.99 -6.94 8.54
CA ALA A 214 -13.58 -8.06 9.28
C ALA A 214 -13.32 -7.92 10.79
N ARG A 215 -12.07 -7.67 11.19
CA ARG A 215 -11.67 -7.47 12.59
C ARG A 215 -12.36 -6.29 13.27
N LEU A 216 -12.55 -5.17 12.55
CA LEU A 216 -13.29 -4.00 13.05
C LEU A 216 -14.79 -4.27 13.17
N SER A 217 -15.36 -5.13 12.32
CA SER A 217 -16.78 -5.50 12.37
C SER A 217 -17.08 -6.44 13.54
N ASP A 218 -16.11 -7.29 13.88
CA ASP A 218 -16.19 -8.22 15.02
C ASP A 218 -15.91 -7.55 16.36
N GLU A 219 -15.39 -6.31 16.39
CA GLU A 219 -15.21 -5.53 17.61
C GLU A 219 -16.61 -5.14 18.15
N PRO A 220 -17.11 -5.78 19.24
CA PRO A 220 -18.42 -5.42 19.75
C PRO A 220 -18.40 -3.95 20.15
N LEU A 221 -19.52 -3.23 19.91
CA LEU A 221 -19.79 -1.82 20.28
C LEU A 221 -19.67 -1.54 21.80
N ARG A 222 -18.58 -1.94 22.45
CA ARG A 222 -18.34 -1.89 23.89
C ARG A 222 -17.94 -0.51 24.40
N GLN A 223 -18.02 0.53 23.58
CA GLN A 223 -17.78 1.91 24.00
C GLN A 223 -18.96 2.86 23.75
N ARG A 224 -20.18 2.35 23.56
CA ARG A 224 -21.38 3.16 23.88
C ARG A 224 -21.73 2.96 25.35
N ARG A 225 -21.01 3.66 26.23
CA ARG A 225 -21.58 4.02 27.54
C ARG A 225 -22.05 5.48 27.49
N PRO A 226 -23.22 5.77 28.08
CA PRO A 226 -23.90 7.06 28.01
C PRO A 226 -23.11 8.20 28.67
#